data_AF-A0A3Q2DUG8-F1
#
_entry.id   AF-A0A3Q2DUG8-F1
#
_cell.length_a   1.000
_cell.length_b   1.000
_cell.length_c   1.000
_cell.angle_alpha   90.00
_cell.angle_beta   90.00
_cell.angle_gamma   90.00
#
_symmetry.space_group_name_H-M   'P 1'
#
loop_
_entity.id
_entity.type
_entity.pdbx_description
1 polymer ?
#
loop_
_entity_poly.entity_id
_entity_poly.type
_entity_poly.pdbx_seq_one_letter_code
_entity_poly.pdbx_strand_id
1 'polypeptide(L)'
;MSIKFSGWEVVDDGACFPGVLLTPAQKPQNKGVYTMFHGTSITSARAIITGGFQQSSSGMLGKGVYVSRDVKKAANYPLGSNPNDRVIFELRVRVGRVKRIDKDNHPLQFTWSSQGYNTAWVPPNCGMKSVPSGLEEDCVFDPKRVKVVGIARAVNYPETSADLAVILFTYWSKAWKRRAMGEEPSFRTSVVASITRSFQSFPGTPA
;
A
#
# COMPACT_ATOMS: atom_id res chain seq x y z
N MET A 1 46.63 6.18 -18.96
CA MET A 1 45.56 7.06 -18.44
C MET A 1 44.65 6.21 -17.56
N SER A 2 44.45 6.58 -16.29
CA SER A 2 43.55 5.86 -15.39
C SER A 2 42.18 6.55 -15.38
N ILE A 3 41.14 5.84 -15.80
CA ILE A 3 39.76 6.30 -15.65
C ILE A 3 39.36 6.01 -14.20
N LYS A 4 39.13 7.05 -13.39
CA LYS A 4 38.45 6.91 -12.10
C LYS A 4 36.96 6.79 -12.35
N PHE A 5 36.41 5.61 -12.12
CA PHE A 5 34.96 5.39 -12.11
C PHE A 5 34.43 5.57 -10.68
N SER A 6 33.69 6.65 -10.44
CA SER A 6 32.94 6.87 -9.20
C SER A 6 31.62 6.12 -9.30
N GLY A 7 31.60 4.86 -8.87
CA GLY A 7 30.41 4.02 -8.95
C GLY A 7 29.23 4.60 -8.18
N TRP A 8 28.04 4.52 -8.77
CA TRP A 8 26.79 4.70 -8.04
C TRP A 8 26.55 3.46 -7.17
N GLU A 9 26.26 3.65 -5.90
CA GLU A 9 25.85 2.56 -5.02
C GLU A 9 24.42 2.13 -5.41
N VAL A 10 24.28 0.89 -5.87
CA VAL A 10 22.97 0.28 -6.05
C VAL A 10 22.46 -0.10 -4.67
N VAL A 11 21.69 0.79 -4.06
CA VAL A 11 20.92 0.44 -2.86
C VAL A 11 19.81 -0.49 -3.31
N ASP A 12 19.99 -1.80 -3.10
CA ASP A 12 18.89 -2.75 -3.19
C ASP A 12 17.88 -2.42 -2.08
N ASP A 13 16.88 -1.61 -2.44
CA ASP A 13 15.75 -1.23 -1.59
C ASP A 13 14.62 -2.27 -1.64
N GLY A 14 14.88 -3.45 -2.23
CA GLY A 14 13.90 -4.49 -2.47
C GLY A 14 12.94 -4.18 -3.61
N ALA A 15 13.07 -3.06 -4.32
CA ALA A 15 12.17 -2.72 -5.43
C ALA A 15 12.41 -3.56 -6.70
N CYS A 16 13.49 -4.32 -6.78
CA CYS A 16 13.85 -5.15 -7.92
C CYS A 16 13.33 -6.59 -7.82
N PHE A 17 12.94 -7.07 -6.62
CA PHE A 17 12.23 -8.34 -6.51
C PHE A 17 10.76 -8.12 -6.91
N PRO A 18 10.20 -8.92 -7.83
CA PRO A 18 8.75 -8.98 -8.00
C PRO A 18 8.20 -9.33 -6.62
N GLY A 19 7.44 -8.40 -6.03
CA GLY A 19 7.12 -8.38 -4.60
C GLY A 19 6.76 -9.78 -4.11
N VAL A 20 7.51 -10.27 -3.11
CA VAL A 20 7.20 -11.57 -2.50
C VAL A 20 5.78 -11.46 -1.98
N LEU A 21 4.86 -12.25 -2.52
CA LEU A 21 3.50 -12.29 -2.02
C LEU A 21 3.52 -13.07 -0.70
N LEU A 22 3.88 -12.39 0.39
CA LEU A 22 3.75 -12.98 1.71
C LEU A 22 2.26 -13.15 2.01
N THR A 23 1.87 -14.35 2.39
CA THR A 23 0.52 -14.60 2.87
C THR A 23 0.30 -13.82 4.18
N PRO A 24 -0.95 -13.50 4.53
CA PRO A 24 -1.27 -13.05 5.88
C PRO A 24 -0.62 -13.97 6.92
N ALA A 25 -0.22 -13.42 8.07
CA ALA A 25 0.47 -14.08 9.18
C ALA A 25 1.97 -14.36 9.03
N GLN A 26 2.56 -14.25 7.84
CA GLN A 26 4.01 -14.44 7.70
C GLN A 26 4.78 -13.26 8.28
N LYS A 27 5.92 -13.49 8.93
CA LYS A 27 6.76 -12.39 9.44
C LYS A 27 7.28 -11.56 8.25
N PRO A 28 7.05 -10.22 8.23
CA PRO A 28 7.65 -9.36 7.23
C PRO A 28 9.17 -9.45 7.27
N GLN A 29 9.79 -9.67 6.12
CA GLN A 29 11.23 -9.53 5.92
C GLN A 29 11.59 -8.05 5.82
N ASN A 30 12.71 -7.67 6.44
CA ASN A 30 13.24 -6.31 6.34
C ASN A 30 13.58 -6.00 4.88
N LYS A 31 13.30 -4.75 4.47
CA LYS A 31 13.46 -4.24 3.11
C LYS A 31 12.57 -4.95 2.06
N GLY A 32 11.57 -5.71 2.50
CA GLY A 32 10.61 -6.34 1.61
C GLY A 32 9.67 -5.35 0.94
N VAL A 33 9.09 -5.80 -0.18
CA VAL A 33 8.02 -5.10 -0.89
C VAL A 33 6.84 -6.04 -1.03
N TYR A 34 5.70 -5.63 -0.50
CA TYR A 34 4.52 -6.49 -0.40
C TYR A 34 3.30 -5.86 -1.07
N THR A 35 2.45 -6.73 -1.63
CA THR A 35 1.07 -6.37 -1.93
C THR A 35 0.28 -6.33 -0.62
N MET A 36 -0.34 -5.19 -0.35
CA MET A 36 -1.18 -4.96 0.84
C MET A 36 -2.45 -4.21 0.44
N PHE A 37 -3.38 -4.11 1.37
CA PHE A 37 -4.70 -3.55 1.15
C PHE A 37 -5.00 -2.44 2.16
N HIS A 38 -5.75 -1.45 1.70
CA HIS A 38 -6.27 -0.37 2.54
C HIS A 38 -7.73 -0.08 2.16
N GLY A 39 -8.62 -0.20 3.14
CA GLY A 39 -10.04 0.17 2.99
C GLY A 39 -10.26 1.63 3.31
N THR A 40 -10.97 2.34 2.44
CA THR A 40 -11.26 3.77 2.59
C THR A 40 -12.60 4.13 1.93
N SER A 41 -13.07 5.37 2.10
CA SER A 41 -14.29 5.85 1.43
C SER A 41 -14.02 6.24 -0.02
N ILE A 42 -15.05 6.35 -0.87
CA ILE A 42 -14.87 6.80 -2.26
C ILE A 42 -14.25 8.21 -2.31
N THR A 43 -14.71 9.11 -1.43
CA THR A 43 -14.19 10.48 -1.34
C THR A 43 -12.71 10.50 -0.98
N SER A 44 -12.31 9.74 0.05
CA SER A 44 -10.90 9.60 0.44
C SER A 44 -10.08 8.91 -0.64
N ALA A 45 -10.65 7.94 -1.35
CA ALA A 45 -9.98 7.27 -2.46
C ALA A 45 -9.56 8.25 -3.56
N ARG A 46 -10.47 9.14 -3.99
CA ARG A 46 -10.16 10.18 -4.99
C ARG A 46 -9.02 11.09 -4.52
N ALA A 47 -9.05 11.53 -3.26
CA ALA A 47 -8.01 12.37 -2.68
C ALA A 47 -6.66 11.65 -2.59
N ILE A 48 -6.64 10.37 -2.23
CA ILE A 48 -5.42 9.56 -2.13
C ILE A 48 -4.80 9.34 -3.51
N ILE A 49 -5.59 9.09 -4.55
CA ILE A 49 -5.04 8.86 -5.91
C ILE A 49 -4.37 10.14 -6.43
N THR A 50 -4.96 11.31 -6.19
CA THR A 50 -4.44 12.58 -6.73
C THR A 50 -3.36 13.21 -5.87
N GLY A 51 -3.50 13.15 -4.53
CA GLY A 51 -2.63 13.82 -3.56
C GLY A 51 -1.71 12.88 -2.78
N GLY A 52 -1.85 11.56 -2.95
CA GLY A 52 -1.13 10.56 -2.17
C GLY A 52 -1.71 10.33 -0.78
N PHE A 53 -1.18 9.33 -0.08
CA PHE A 53 -1.55 9.06 1.32
C PHE A 53 -1.06 10.17 2.25
N GLN A 54 -1.82 10.40 3.32
CA GLN A 54 -1.42 11.22 4.45
C GLN A 54 -1.33 10.35 5.71
N GLN A 55 -0.44 10.70 6.63
CA GLN A 55 -0.36 9.98 7.91
C GLN A 55 -1.63 10.21 8.71
N SER A 56 -2.14 9.16 9.36
CA SER A 56 -3.14 9.32 10.40
C SER A 56 -2.56 10.15 11.56
N SER A 57 -3.43 10.89 12.26
CA SER A 57 -3.05 11.64 13.46
C SER A 57 -2.87 10.73 14.69
N SER A 58 -3.50 9.55 14.68
CA SER A 58 -3.51 8.57 15.78
C SER A 58 -3.73 7.14 15.27
N GLY A 59 -3.70 6.18 16.20
CA GLY A 59 -3.97 4.77 15.98
C GLY A 59 -3.19 3.91 16.96
N MET A 60 -3.44 2.60 16.99
CA MET A 60 -2.84 1.71 17.99
C MET A 60 -1.31 1.56 17.86
N LEU A 61 -0.75 1.90 16.69
CA LEU A 61 0.69 1.93 16.42
C LEU A 61 1.19 3.38 16.23
N GLY A 62 0.41 4.38 16.64
CA GLY A 62 0.72 5.78 16.43
C GLY A 62 0.42 6.27 15.01
N LYS A 63 1.12 7.33 14.59
CA LYS A 63 0.91 8.01 13.30
C LYS A 63 1.47 7.18 12.15
N GLY A 64 0.71 7.06 11.07
CA GLY A 64 1.17 6.44 9.84
C GLY A 64 0.03 6.06 8.90
N VAL A 65 0.36 5.26 7.88
CA VAL A 65 -0.59 4.67 6.95
C VAL A 65 -0.83 3.23 7.37
N TYR A 66 -2.06 2.93 7.76
CA TYR A 66 -2.48 1.60 8.19
C TYR A 66 -2.84 0.74 6.98
N VAL A 67 -2.23 -0.43 6.88
CA VAL A 67 -2.40 -1.37 5.77
C VAL A 67 -2.51 -2.79 6.34
N SER A 68 -3.05 -3.71 5.55
CA SER A 68 -3.16 -5.13 5.93
C SER A 68 -2.88 -6.02 4.73
N ARG A 69 -2.30 -7.20 4.92
CA ARG A 69 -2.24 -8.21 3.85
C ARG A 69 -3.55 -8.99 3.72
N ASP A 70 -4.46 -8.85 4.68
CA ASP A 70 -5.79 -9.44 4.61
C ASP A 70 -6.79 -8.46 4.00
N VAL A 71 -7.21 -8.75 2.76
CA VAL A 71 -8.24 -7.98 2.06
C VAL A 71 -9.58 -7.97 2.80
N LYS A 72 -9.92 -9.03 3.54
CA LYS A 72 -11.16 -9.11 4.34
C LYS A 72 -11.09 -8.18 5.55
N LYS A 73 -9.92 -8.00 6.15
CA LYS A 73 -9.70 -6.98 7.18
C LYS A 73 -9.89 -5.59 6.59
N ALA A 74 -9.23 -5.30 5.47
CA ALA A 74 -9.33 -4.00 4.80
C ALA A 74 -10.78 -3.65 4.40
N ALA A 75 -11.56 -4.64 3.97
CA ALA A 75 -12.98 -4.49 3.60
C ALA A 75 -13.89 -3.90 4.70
N ASN A 76 -13.49 -3.99 5.96
CA ASN A 76 -14.27 -3.49 7.09
C ASN A 76 -14.10 -1.98 7.31
N TYR A 77 -13.15 -1.34 6.62
CA TYR A 77 -12.83 0.07 6.82
C TYR A 77 -13.39 0.95 5.69
N PRO A 78 -13.81 2.20 6.00
CA PRO A 78 -13.84 2.78 7.34
C PRO A 78 -14.97 2.18 8.21
N LEU A 79 -14.71 2.01 9.51
CA LEU A 79 -15.69 1.44 10.45
C LEU A 79 -16.93 2.34 10.55
N GLY A 80 -18.11 1.74 10.69
CA GLY A 80 -19.38 2.47 10.79
C GLY A 80 -19.84 3.18 9.53
N SER A 81 -19.06 3.15 8.44
CA SER A 81 -19.46 3.69 7.14
C SER A 81 -20.44 2.77 6.43
N ASN A 82 -21.22 3.33 5.50
CA ASN A 82 -22.03 2.55 4.58
C ASN A 82 -21.12 1.59 3.77
N PRO A 83 -21.35 0.26 3.78
CA PRO A 83 -20.55 -0.70 3.00
C PRO A 83 -20.43 -0.34 1.51
N ASN A 84 -21.45 0.35 0.99
CA ASN A 84 -21.53 0.81 -0.39
C ASN A 84 -20.60 2.00 -0.71
N ASP A 85 -20.10 2.72 0.30
CA ASP A 85 -19.10 3.79 0.13
C ASP A 85 -17.66 3.26 0.28
N ARG A 86 -17.46 1.95 0.44
CA ARG A 86 -16.13 1.38 0.70
C ARG A 86 -15.40 1.01 -0.58
N VAL A 87 -14.16 1.46 -0.64
CA VAL A 87 -13.17 1.11 -1.67
C VAL A 87 -12.00 0.44 -0.99
N ILE A 88 -11.48 -0.61 -1.61
CA ILE A 88 -10.26 -1.29 -1.18
C ILE A 88 -9.18 -1.04 -2.23
N PHE A 89 -8.12 -0.36 -1.84
CA PHE A 89 -6.93 -0.24 -2.67
C PHE A 89 -6.07 -1.49 -2.60
N GLU A 90 -5.50 -1.85 -3.75
CA GLU A 90 -4.32 -2.71 -3.82
C GLU A 90 -3.07 -1.83 -3.84
N LEU A 91 -2.14 -2.13 -2.94
CA LEU A 91 -0.98 -1.29 -2.64
C LEU A 91 0.31 -2.08 -2.83
N ARG A 92 1.31 -1.41 -3.39
CA ARG A 92 2.71 -1.84 -3.32
C ARG A 92 3.40 -1.11 -2.19
N VAL A 93 3.74 -1.81 -1.12
CA VAL A 93 4.28 -1.24 0.12
C VAL A 93 5.73 -1.63 0.34
N ARG A 94 6.61 -0.63 0.48
CA ARG A 94 8.03 -0.83 0.85
C ARG A 94 8.20 -0.74 2.36
N VAL A 95 8.19 -1.87 3.05
CA VAL A 95 8.16 -1.90 4.53
C VAL A 95 9.45 -1.46 5.20
N GLY A 96 10.59 -1.48 4.50
CA GLY A 96 11.87 -1.09 5.08
C GLY A 96 12.21 -1.88 6.35
N ARG A 97 12.67 -1.20 7.40
CA ARG A 97 13.01 -1.82 8.68
C ARG A 97 11.76 -1.98 9.54
N VAL A 98 11.38 -3.23 9.85
CA VAL A 98 10.11 -3.54 10.50
C VAL A 98 10.28 -3.77 12.00
N LYS A 99 9.41 -3.16 12.80
CA LYS A 99 9.33 -3.38 14.25
C LYS A 99 8.13 -4.28 14.57
N ARG A 100 8.41 -5.45 15.15
CA ARG A 100 7.37 -6.30 15.74
C ARG A 100 6.85 -5.66 17.03
N ILE A 101 5.53 -5.54 17.15
CA ILE A 101 4.78 -5.08 18.32
C ILE A 101 3.78 -6.19 18.67
N ASP A 102 4.09 -6.98 19.68
CA ASP A 102 3.39 -8.26 19.96
C ASP A 102 2.90 -8.41 21.40
N LYS A 103 2.83 -7.30 22.12
CA LYS A 103 2.26 -7.22 23.47
C LYS A 103 1.65 -5.85 23.73
N ASP A 104 0.65 -5.80 24.59
CA ASP A 104 0.13 -4.53 25.09
C ASP A 104 1.22 -3.76 25.83
N ASN A 105 1.15 -2.42 25.78
CA ASN A 105 2.14 -1.53 26.38
C ASN A 105 3.57 -1.82 25.89
N HIS A 106 3.73 -2.20 24.62
CA HIS A 106 5.05 -2.39 24.05
C HIS A 106 5.81 -1.05 24.10
N PRO A 107 7.06 -1.00 24.62
CA PRO A 107 7.78 0.26 24.88
C PRO A 107 8.00 1.11 23.63
N LEU A 108 7.94 0.47 22.44
CA LEU A 108 8.10 1.11 21.14
C LEU A 108 6.80 1.23 20.34
N GLN A 109 5.64 0.98 20.95
CA GLN A 109 4.33 0.97 20.25
C GLN A 109 4.03 2.28 19.51
N PHE A 110 4.45 3.42 20.07
CA PHE A 110 4.23 4.76 19.52
C PHE A 110 5.52 5.47 19.08
N THR A 111 6.69 4.89 19.35
CA THR A 111 8.01 5.53 19.15
C THR A 111 8.91 4.73 18.21
N TRP A 112 8.43 3.64 17.62
CA TRP A 112 9.20 2.83 16.67
C TRP A 112 9.78 3.65 15.50
N SER A 113 9.06 4.66 15.01
CA SER A 113 9.56 5.48 13.90
C SER A 113 10.76 6.35 14.26
N SER A 114 10.75 6.97 15.46
CA SER A 114 11.89 7.75 15.95
C SER A 114 13.11 6.88 16.27
N GLN A 115 12.93 5.57 16.44
CA GLN A 115 14.00 4.57 16.59
C GLN A 115 14.51 4.02 15.24
N GLY A 116 14.13 4.67 14.13
CA GLY A 116 14.62 4.34 12.78
C GLY A 116 13.96 3.11 12.16
N TYR A 117 12.76 2.73 12.60
CA TYR A 117 11.93 1.74 11.92
C TYR A 117 10.98 2.43 10.94
N ASN A 118 10.71 1.80 9.80
CA ASN A 118 9.84 2.35 8.76
C ASN A 118 8.41 1.82 8.85
N THR A 119 8.24 0.63 9.44
CA THR A 119 6.94 -0.01 9.63
C THR A 119 6.87 -0.65 11.02
N ALA A 120 5.76 -0.47 11.73
CA ALA A 120 5.39 -1.31 12.86
C ALA A 120 4.43 -2.41 12.38
N TRP A 121 4.59 -3.61 12.93
CA TRP A 121 3.83 -4.80 12.57
C TRP A 121 3.35 -5.54 13.82
N VAL A 122 2.05 -5.78 13.90
CA VAL A 122 1.41 -6.64 14.89
C VAL A 122 1.19 -8.03 14.27
N PRO A 123 1.80 -9.09 14.82
CA PRO A 123 1.55 -10.45 14.38
C PRO A 123 0.11 -10.87 14.68
N PRO A 124 -0.50 -11.74 13.86
CA PRO A 124 -1.81 -12.28 14.20
C PRO A 124 -1.72 -13.19 15.42
N ASN A 125 -2.82 -13.25 16.16
CA ASN A 125 -3.00 -14.10 17.34
C ASN A 125 -1.89 -13.97 18.40
N CYS A 126 -1.28 -12.78 18.53
CA CYS A 126 -0.23 -12.53 19.53
C CYS A 126 -0.75 -12.30 20.96
N GLY A 127 -2.07 -12.38 21.18
CA GLY A 127 -2.67 -12.24 22.51
C GLY A 127 -2.77 -10.79 23.02
N MET A 128 -2.51 -9.79 22.17
CA MET A 128 -2.70 -8.38 22.51
C MET A 128 -4.19 -8.06 22.72
N LYS A 129 -4.55 -7.55 23.90
CA LYS A 129 -5.91 -7.11 24.22
C LYS A 129 -6.32 -5.87 23.42
N SER A 130 -5.36 -5.03 23.05
CA SER A 130 -5.58 -3.88 22.17
C SER A 130 -5.91 -4.27 20.72
N VAL A 131 -5.77 -5.54 20.35
CA VAL A 131 -6.22 -6.11 19.07
C VAL A 131 -7.14 -7.31 19.30
N PRO A 132 -8.39 -7.08 19.77
CA PRO A 132 -9.30 -8.17 20.12
C PRO A 132 -9.60 -9.13 18.97
N SER A 133 -9.50 -8.65 17.73
CA SER A 133 -9.72 -9.47 16.53
C SER A 133 -8.63 -10.51 16.30
N GLY A 134 -7.45 -10.37 16.94
CA GLY A 134 -6.29 -11.21 16.67
C GLY A 134 -5.73 -11.08 15.25
N LEU A 135 -6.22 -10.13 14.45
CA LEU A 135 -5.76 -9.95 13.07
C LEU A 135 -4.51 -9.07 13.02
N GLU A 136 -3.61 -9.41 12.11
CA GLU A 136 -2.38 -8.64 11.89
C GLU A 136 -2.63 -7.20 11.48
N GLU A 137 -1.71 -6.31 11.84
CA GLU A 137 -1.78 -4.88 11.52
C GLU A 137 -0.42 -4.32 11.16
N ASP A 138 -0.33 -3.57 10.07
CA ASP A 138 0.88 -2.91 9.63
C ASP A 138 0.64 -1.39 9.61
N CYS A 139 1.57 -0.63 10.18
CA CYS A 139 1.55 0.83 10.14
C CYS A 139 2.87 1.34 9.54
N VAL A 140 2.78 1.96 8.37
CA VAL A 140 3.94 2.51 7.63
C VAL A 140 4.08 3.98 7.95
N PHE A 141 5.27 4.42 8.37
CA PHE A 141 5.45 5.80 8.82
C PHE A 141 5.38 6.80 7.67
N ASP A 142 6.18 6.60 6.63
CA ASP A 142 6.28 7.52 5.49
C ASP A 142 5.28 7.11 4.38
N PRO A 143 4.28 7.94 4.06
CA PRO A 143 3.32 7.65 3.00
C PRO A 143 3.96 7.41 1.62
N LYS A 144 5.15 7.97 1.34
CA LYS A 144 5.87 7.77 0.07
C LYS A 144 6.34 6.33 -0.15
N ARG A 145 6.27 5.49 0.89
CA ARG A 145 6.53 4.05 0.82
C ARG A 145 5.32 3.23 0.38
N VAL A 146 4.14 3.84 0.30
CA VAL A 146 2.87 3.20 -0.05
C VAL A 146 2.41 3.71 -1.42
N LYS A 147 2.31 2.81 -2.40
CA LYS A 147 1.87 3.17 -3.76
C LYS A 147 0.57 2.45 -4.11
N VAL A 148 -0.43 3.21 -4.55
CA VAL A 148 -1.66 2.63 -5.12
C VAL A 148 -1.34 2.03 -6.48
N VAL A 149 -1.52 0.72 -6.62
CA VAL A 149 -1.29 -0.01 -7.88
C VAL A 149 -2.58 -0.51 -8.51
N GLY A 150 -3.67 -0.56 -7.74
CA GLY A 150 -4.97 -0.98 -8.24
C GLY A 150 -6.11 -0.75 -7.25
N ILE A 151 -7.30 -1.16 -7.68
CA ILE A 151 -8.52 -1.15 -6.86
C ILE A 151 -8.96 -2.61 -6.75
N ALA A 152 -8.79 -3.19 -5.57
CA ALA A 152 -9.16 -4.58 -5.33
C ALA A 152 -10.68 -4.77 -5.26
N ARG A 153 -11.41 -3.76 -4.76
CA ARG A 153 -12.88 -3.78 -4.71
C ARG A 153 -13.46 -2.37 -4.60
N ALA A 154 -14.54 -2.10 -5.33
CA ALA A 154 -15.42 -0.96 -5.11
C ALA A 154 -16.86 -1.48 -5.22
N VAL A 155 -17.67 -1.31 -4.18
CA VAL A 155 -18.97 -2.01 -4.04
C VAL A 155 -20.08 -1.33 -4.86
N ASN A 156 -19.93 -0.05 -5.19
CA ASN A 156 -20.98 0.73 -5.84
C ASN A 156 -20.62 1.18 -7.25
N TYR A 157 -21.46 0.75 -8.20
CA TYR A 157 -21.56 1.13 -9.60
C TYR A 157 -20.30 0.86 -10.46
N PRO A 158 -20.45 0.17 -11.62
CA PRO A 158 -19.35 0.03 -12.58
C PRO A 158 -18.74 1.39 -12.93
N GLU A 159 -19.55 2.45 -12.94
CA GLU A 159 -19.13 3.84 -13.10
C GLU A 159 -18.12 4.32 -12.04
N THR A 160 -18.35 4.11 -10.74
CA THR A 160 -17.37 4.53 -9.71
C THR A 160 -16.06 3.75 -9.82
N SER A 161 -16.14 2.44 -10.09
CA SER A 161 -14.95 1.61 -10.27
C SER A 161 -14.17 2.03 -11.51
N ALA A 162 -14.88 2.35 -12.61
CA ALA A 162 -14.30 2.84 -13.85
C ALA A 162 -13.72 4.24 -13.66
N ASP A 163 -14.40 5.15 -12.98
CA ASP A 163 -13.94 6.50 -12.66
C ASP A 163 -12.62 6.46 -11.88
N LEU A 164 -12.58 5.69 -10.79
CA LEU A 164 -11.37 5.57 -9.99
C LEU A 164 -10.24 4.90 -10.79
N ALA A 165 -10.55 3.90 -11.62
CA ALA A 165 -9.58 3.27 -12.51
C ALA A 165 -9.05 4.25 -13.57
N VAL A 166 -9.91 5.09 -14.15
CA VAL A 166 -9.55 6.14 -15.12
C VAL A 166 -8.70 7.22 -14.45
N ILE A 167 -9.05 7.66 -13.25
CA ILE A 167 -8.24 8.63 -12.48
C ILE A 167 -6.86 8.03 -12.19
N LEU A 168 -6.80 6.78 -11.74
CA LEU A 168 -5.54 6.07 -11.46
C LEU A 168 -4.70 5.91 -12.73
N PHE A 169 -5.31 5.47 -13.84
CA PHE A 169 -4.64 5.33 -15.14
C PHE A 169 -4.11 6.67 -15.65
N THR A 170 -4.91 7.73 -15.55
CA THR A 170 -4.53 9.09 -15.96
C THR A 170 -3.37 9.59 -15.13
N TYR A 171 -3.42 9.39 -13.81
CA TYR A 171 -2.34 9.75 -12.89
C TYR A 171 -1.03 9.06 -13.29
N TRP A 172 -1.06 7.74 -13.47
CA TRP A 172 0.13 6.96 -13.82
C TRP A 172 0.64 7.28 -15.23
N SER A 173 -0.24 7.57 -16.19
CA SER A 173 0.15 8.02 -17.53
C SER A 173 0.90 9.36 -17.48
N LYS A 174 0.39 10.32 -16.69
CA LYS A 174 1.06 11.60 -16.46
C LYS A 174 2.40 11.43 -15.72
N ALA A 175 2.43 10.59 -14.69
CA ALA A 175 3.66 10.27 -13.95
C ALA A 175 4.72 9.63 -14.84
N TRP A 176 4.32 8.69 -15.71
CA TRP A 176 5.21 8.09 -16.70
C TRP A 176 5.74 9.14 -17.67
N LYS A 177 4.90 10.03 -18.19
CA LYS A 177 5.31 11.08 -19.14
C LYS A 177 6.32 12.03 -18.51
N ARG A 178 6.07 12.56 -17.30
CA ARG A 178 7.03 13.42 -16.56
C ARG A 178 8.38 12.73 -16.40
N ARG A 179 8.34 11.44 -16.09
CA ARG A 179 9.54 10.65 -15.90
C ARG A 179 10.30 10.36 -17.20
N ALA A 180 9.59 10.08 -18.29
CA ALA A 180 10.19 9.96 -19.62
C ALA A 180 10.86 11.28 -20.06
N MET A 181 10.35 12.42 -19.59
CA MET A 181 10.90 13.76 -19.80
C MET A 181 12.01 14.14 -18.78
N GLY A 182 12.39 13.24 -17.86
CA GLY A 182 13.49 13.48 -16.92
C GLY A 182 13.16 14.37 -15.72
N GLU A 183 11.87 14.66 -15.47
CA GLU A 183 11.44 15.58 -14.41
C GLU A 183 11.32 14.92 -13.01
N GLU A 184 11.58 13.61 -12.87
CA GLU A 184 11.57 12.92 -11.57
C GLU A 184 12.72 11.90 -11.41
N PRO A 185 13.30 11.73 -10.20
CA PRO A 185 14.38 10.77 -9.95
C PRO A 185 13.88 9.31 -10.08
N SER A 186 14.73 8.46 -10.67
CA SER A 186 14.40 7.15 -11.24
C SER A 186 13.90 6.06 -10.26
N PHE A 187 12.89 5.27 -10.67
CA PHE A 187 12.62 3.90 -10.19
C PHE A 187 11.94 3.02 -11.26
N ARG A 188 12.69 2.30 -12.12
CA ARG A 188 12.10 1.53 -13.26
C ARG A 188 11.17 0.42 -12.73
N THR A 189 9.97 0.24 -13.34
CA THR A 189 9.30 -1.07 -13.56
C THR A 189 7.91 -0.96 -14.24
N SER A 190 7.75 -1.65 -15.37
CA SER A 190 6.71 -2.63 -15.81
C SER A 190 5.23 -2.65 -15.33
N VAL A 191 4.60 -1.57 -14.86
CA VAL A 191 3.19 -1.64 -14.37
C VAL A 191 2.12 -1.68 -15.49
N VAL A 192 2.46 -1.47 -16.76
CA VAL A 192 1.47 -1.29 -17.84
C VAL A 192 0.68 -2.57 -18.19
N ALA A 193 1.20 -3.77 -17.89
CA ALA A 193 0.61 -5.01 -18.40
C ALA A 193 -0.57 -5.60 -17.59
N SER A 194 -0.82 -5.14 -16.35
CA SER A 194 -1.90 -5.70 -15.52
C SER A 194 -3.23 -4.96 -15.63
N ILE A 195 -3.23 -3.69 -16.08
CA ILE A 195 -4.45 -2.87 -16.16
C ILE A 195 -5.37 -3.35 -17.31
N THR A 196 -4.81 -3.96 -18.36
CA THR A 196 -5.56 -4.41 -19.54
C THR A 196 -6.24 -5.77 -19.39
N ARG A 197 -5.93 -6.59 -18.36
CA ARG A 197 -6.54 -7.93 -18.23
C ARG A 197 -7.98 -7.93 -17.68
N SER A 198 -8.42 -6.85 -17.06
CA SER A 198 -9.78 -6.78 -16.49
C SER A 198 -10.87 -6.38 -17.49
N PHE A 199 -10.51 -6.10 -18.75
CA PHE A 199 -11.45 -5.63 -19.78
C PHE A 199 -11.90 -6.72 -20.77
N GLN A 200 -11.41 -7.97 -20.66
CA GLN A 200 -11.73 -9.03 -21.64
C GLN A 200 -12.68 -10.13 -21.16
N SER A 201 -13.33 -9.99 -20.01
CA SER A 201 -14.31 -10.98 -19.54
C SER A 201 -15.60 -10.33 -19.03
N PHE A 202 -16.40 -9.82 -19.95
CA PHE A 202 -17.84 -9.65 -19.76
C PHE A 202 -18.57 -10.26 -20.97
N PRO A 203 -19.40 -11.31 -20.80
CA PRO A 203 -20.27 -11.79 -21.86
C PRO A 203 -21.53 -10.92 -21.90
N GLY A 204 -21.87 -10.39 -23.07
CA GLY A 204 -23.17 -9.76 -23.28
C GLY A 204 -23.13 -8.60 -24.25
N THR A 205 -23.23 -8.88 -25.54
CA THR A 205 -23.77 -7.92 -26.51
C THR A 205 -24.70 -8.71 -27.41
N PRO A 206 -26.02 -8.43 -27.43
CA PRO A 206 -26.91 -9.07 -28.39
C PRO A 206 -26.75 -8.42 -29.76
N ALA A 207 -26.96 -9.22 -30.79
CA ALA A 207 -27.02 -8.82 -32.20
C ALA A 207 -28.28 -8.00 -32.51
#